data_AF-A0A559GGA5-F1
#
_entry.id   AF-A0A559GGA5-F1
#
_cell.length_a   1.000
_cell.length_b   1.000
_cell.length_c   1.000
_cell.angle_alpha   90.00
_cell.angle_beta   90.00
_cell.angle_gamma   90.00
#
_symmetry.space_group_name_H-M   'P 1'
#
loop_
_entity.id
_entity.type
_entity.pdbx_description
1 polymer ?
#
loop_
_entity_poly.entity_id
_entity_poly.type
_entity_poly.pdbx_seq_one_letter_code
_entity_poly.pdbx_strand_id
1 'polypeptide(L)'
;EPFASLSDLLDTYYKDKAERDRVKQQASELIRRVENELQKNRHKLKKQEKELLATDNAEEFRQKGELLTTFLHQVPNDQDQVVLDNYYTNQPITIALDKALTPSQNAQRYFKRYQKLKEAVKYLTELIEETKATILYLESVETVLNQAGLEEIAEIR
;
A
#
# COMPACT_ATOMS: atom_id res chain seq x y z
N GLU A 1 6.13 18.93 -51.55
CA GLU A 1 6.42 19.87 -52.66
C GLU A 1 7.68 19.42 -53.40
N PRO A 2 7.88 19.76 -54.68
CA PRO A 2 9.14 19.52 -55.35
C PRO A 2 10.27 20.38 -54.74
N PHE A 3 11.46 19.80 -54.58
CA PHE A 3 12.62 20.48 -54.00
C PHE A 3 13.44 21.19 -55.09
N ALA A 4 13.98 22.37 -54.77
CA ALA A 4 14.75 23.20 -55.71
C ALA A 4 16.15 22.63 -56.00
N SER A 5 16.73 21.88 -55.06
CA SER A 5 18.01 21.20 -55.23
C SER A 5 18.06 19.88 -54.45
N LEU A 6 19.04 19.02 -54.79
CA LEU A 6 19.34 17.82 -54.01
C LEU A 6 19.75 18.16 -52.57
N SER A 7 20.41 19.30 -52.35
CA SER A 7 20.78 19.77 -51.02
C SER A 7 19.53 20.05 -50.17
N ASP A 8 18.55 20.77 -50.73
CA ASP A 8 17.30 21.11 -50.02
C ASP A 8 16.48 19.86 -49.66
N LEU A 9 16.49 18.86 -50.55
CA LEU A 9 15.85 17.56 -50.29
C LEU A 9 16.54 16.84 -49.12
N LEU A 10 17.87 16.80 -49.10
CA LEU A 10 18.61 16.12 -48.05
C LEU A 10 18.48 16.84 -46.70
N ASP A 11 18.59 18.17 -46.68
CA ASP A 11 18.44 18.97 -45.47
C ASP A 11 17.05 18.80 -44.85
N THR A 12 15.99 18.84 -45.67
CA THR A 12 14.61 18.62 -45.20
C THR A 12 14.44 17.19 -44.66
N TYR A 13 14.91 16.19 -45.41
CA TYR A 13 14.79 14.79 -45.00
C TYR A 13 15.52 14.50 -43.68
N TYR A 14 16.76 14.98 -43.52
CA TYR A 14 17.54 14.75 -42.31
C TYR A 14 17.04 15.56 -41.12
N LYS A 15 16.47 16.76 -41.33
CA LYS A 15 15.81 17.53 -40.28
C LYS A 15 14.58 16.81 -39.74
N ASP A 16 13.69 16.35 -40.63
CA ASP A 16 12.50 15.58 -40.24
C ASP A 16 12.87 14.26 -39.56
N LYS A 17 13.93 13.59 -40.03
CA LYS A 17 14.45 12.38 -39.40
C LYS A 17 14.97 12.66 -37.99
N ALA A 18 15.77 13.72 -37.81
CA ALA A 18 16.32 14.09 -36.51
C ALA A 18 15.22 14.45 -35.50
N GLU A 19 14.17 15.16 -35.91
CA GLU A 19 13.03 15.44 -35.03
C GLU A 19 12.27 14.17 -34.65
N ARG A 20 11.97 13.30 -35.61
CA ARG A 20 11.32 12.01 -35.32
C ARG A 20 12.14 11.14 -34.36
N ASP A 21 13.45 11.07 -34.55
CA ASP A 21 14.34 10.26 -33.71
C ASP A 21 14.42 10.85 -32.29
N ARG A 22 14.49 12.17 -32.15
CA ARG A 22 14.45 12.86 -30.83
C ARG A 22 13.13 12.60 -30.10
N VAL A 23 12.00 12.72 -30.79
CA VAL A 23 10.67 12.48 -30.20
C VAL A 23 10.51 11.02 -29.76
N LYS A 24 10.99 10.07 -30.58
CA LYS A 24 11.03 8.63 -30.21
C LYS A 24 11.82 8.39 -28.93
N GLN A 25 12.98 9.03 -28.82
CA GLN A 25 13.82 8.88 -27.63
C GLN A 25 13.12 9.43 -26.38
N GLN A 26 12.56 10.63 -26.46
CA GLN A 26 11.84 11.26 -25.34
C GLN A 26 10.62 10.43 -24.91
N ALA A 27 9.87 9.90 -25.88
CA ALA A 27 8.75 8.98 -25.63
C ALA A 27 9.20 7.71 -24.90
N SER A 28 10.28 7.07 -25.37
CA SER A 28 10.81 5.85 -24.76
C SER A 28 11.30 6.09 -23.33
N GLU A 29 11.94 7.23 -23.06
CA GLU A 29 12.36 7.62 -21.71
C GLU A 29 11.15 7.84 -20.78
N LEU A 30 10.09 8.46 -21.28
CA LEU A 30 8.86 8.70 -20.52
C LEU A 30 8.12 7.39 -20.21
N ILE A 31 7.95 6.50 -21.21
CA ILE A 31 7.35 5.17 -21.03
C ILE A 31 8.12 4.41 -19.94
N ARG A 32 9.44 4.34 -20.06
CA ARG A 32 10.30 3.67 -19.07
C ARG A 32 10.15 4.27 -17.68
N ARG A 33 9.97 5.59 -17.56
CA ARG A 33 9.75 6.26 -16.28
C ARG A 33 8.41 5.85 -15.67
N VAL A 34 7.34 5.83 -16.45
CA VAL A 34 5.99 5.41 -16.01
C VAL A 34 6.00 3.94 -15.57
N GLU A 35 6.60 3.06 -16.37
CA GLU A 35 6.76 1.63 -16.02
C GLU A 35 7.50 1.45 -14.69
N ASN A 36 8.59 2.19 -14.48
CA ASN A 36 9.34 2.13 -13.22
C ASN A 36 8.51 2.60 -12.02
N GLU A 37 7.74 3.68 -12.16
CA GLU A 37 6.86 4.17 -11.09
C GLU A 37 5.70 3.20 -10.82
N LEU A 38 5.16 2.55 -11.86
CA LEU A 38 4.17 1.49 -11.71
C LEU A 38 4.72 0.32 -10.90
N GLN A 39 5.92 -0.17 -11.24
CA GLN A 39 6.55 -1.27 -10.51
C GLN A 39 6.82 -0.92 -9.05
N LYS A 40 7.28 0.31 -8.78
CA LYS A 40 7.46 0.81 -7.40
C LYS A 40 6.14 0.82 -6.63
N ASN A 41 5.08 1.35 -7.20
CA ASN A 41 3.77 1.43 -6.54
C ASN A 41 3.13 0.05 -6.34
N ARG A 42 3.27 -0.87 -7.30
CA ARG A 42 2.82 -2.27 -7.14
C ARG A 42 3.58 -2.98 -6.01
N HIS A 43 4.89 -2.75 -5.91
CA HIS A 43 5.70 -3.30 -4.81
C HIS A 43 5.33 -2.68 -3.45
N LYS A 44 5.05 -1.37 -3.43
CA LYS A 44 4.54 -0.66 -2.24
C LYS A 44 3.20 -1.24 -1.80
N LEU A 45 2.24 -1.40 -2.72
CA LEU A 45 0.93 -1.98 -2.46
C LEU A 45 1.05 -3.37 -1.83
N LYS A 46 1.88 -4.26 -2.41
CA LYS A 46 2.12 -5.60 -1.86
C LYS A 46 2.65 -5.59 -0.43
N LYS A 47 3.50 -4.61 -0.08
CA LYS A 47 3.99 -4.45 1.30
C LYS A 47 2.88 -3.98 2.24
N GLN A 48 2.09 -3.01 1.82
CA GLN A 48 0.97 -2.48 2.61
C GLN A 48 -0.09 -3.56 2.85
N GLU A 49 -0.46 -4.35 1.83
CA GLU A 49 -1.39 -5.47 1.98
C GLU A 49 -0.86 -6.55 2.94
N LYS A 50 0.45 -6.84 2.87
CA LYS A 50 1.09 -7.77 3.82
C LYS A 50 1.08 -7.24 5.25
N GLU A 51 1.33 -5.94 5.42
CA GLU A 51 1.26 -5.29 6.73
C GLU A 51 -0.17 -5.29 7.28
N LEU A 52 -1.18 -5.08 6.42
CA LEU A 52 -2.60 -5.14 6.78
C LEU A 52 -3.00 -6.55 7.23
N LEU A 53 -2.61 -7.59 6.50
CA LEU A 53 -2.86 -8.98 6.90
C LEU A 53 -2.19 -9.32 8.24
N ALA A 54 -1.00 -8.77 8.52
CA ALA A 54 -0.35 -8.96 9.81
C ALA A 54 -1.12 -8.31 10.98
N THR A 55 -2.02 -7.37 10.70
CA THR A 55 -2.88 -6.72 11.70
C THR A 55 -4.21 -7.42 11.95
N ASP A 56 -4.56 -8.49 11.21
CA ASP A 56 -5.81 -9.26 11.42
C ASP A 56 -5.94 -9.85 12.84
N ASN A 57 -4.81 -10.06 13.53
CA ASN A 57 -4.80 -10.49 14.93
C ASN A 57 -5.23 -9.39 15.93
N ALA A 58 -5.63 -8.20 15.46
CA ALA A 58 -6.13 -7.12 16.31
C ALA A 58 -7.33 -7.57 17.15
N GLU A 59 -8.21 -8.37 16.57
CA GLU A 59 -9.45 -8.84 17.19
C GLU A 59 -9.19 -9.75 18.40
N GLU A 60 -8.09 -10.51 18.37
CA GLU A 60 -7.65 -11.36 19.49
C GLU A 60 -7.39 -10.51 20.75
N PHE A 61 -6.86 -9.30 20.60
CA PHE A 61 -6.66 -8.40 21.74
C PHE A 61 -7.98 -7.89 22.32
N ARG A 62 -9.01 -7.66 21.49
CA ARG A 62 -10.34 -7.30 21.99
C ARG A 62 -10.94 -8.44 22.80
N GLN A 63 -10.94 -9.66 22.25
CA GLN A 63 -11.47 -10.85 22.93
C GLN A 63 -10.76 -11.12 24.26
N LYS A 64 -9.43 -10.99 24.30
CA LYS A 64 -8.65 -11.13 25.54
C LYS A 64 -9.03 -10.07 26.58
N GLY A 65 -9.20 -8.80 26.17
CA GLY A 65 -9.66 -7.74 27.07
C GLY A 65 -11.05 -8.01 27.66
N GLU A 66 -11.97 -8.53 26.84
CA GLU A 66 -13.33 -8.89 27.26
C GLU A 66 -13.34 -10.08 28.21
N LEU A 67 -12.60 -11.14 27.90
CA LEU A 67 -12.46 -12.30 28.78
C LEU A 67 -11.91 -11.91 30.15
N LEU A 68 -10.85 -11.08 30.19
CA LEU A 68 -10.30 -10.57 31.44
C LEU A 68 -11.32 -9.72 32.23
N THR A 69 -12.18 -8.98 31.53
CA THR A 69 -13.21 -8.16 32.19
C THR A 69 -14.35 -9.03 32.74
N THR A 70 -14.80 -10.02 31.98
CA THR A 70 -15.85 -10.96 32.38
C THR A 70 -15.42 -11.80 33.58
N PHE A 71 -14.19 -12.32 33.56
CA PHE A 71 -13.64 -13.17 34.61
C PHE A 71 -12.72 -12.42 35.57
N LEU A 72 -12.92 -11.10 35.76
CA LEU A 72 -12.00 -10.24 36.52
C LEU A 72 -11.66 -10.76 37.92
N HIS A 73 -12.62 -11.40 38.59
CA HIS A 73 -12.47 -12.00 39.91
C HIS A 73 -11.54 -13.23 39.94
N GLN A 74 -11.29 -13.86 38.79
CA GLN A 74 -10.39 -15.01 38.61
C GLN A 74 -8.99 -14.58 38.17
N VAL A 75 -8.80 -13.32 37.80
CA VAL A 75 -7.52 -12.79 37.32
C VAL A 75 -6.62 -12.43 38.52
N PRO A 76 -5.45 -13.08 38.67
CA PRO A 76 -4.51 -12.78 39.76
C PRO A 76 -3.82 -11.42 39.56
N ASN A 77 -3.38 -10.80 40.66
CA ASN A 77 -2.63 -9.53 40.64
C ASN A 77 -1.11 -9.72 40.49
N ASP A 78 -0.58 -10.92 40.74
CA ASP A 78 0.84 -11.19 40.95
C ASP A 78 1.42 -12.24 39.98
N GLN A 79 0.64 -12.64 38.96
CA GLN A 79 1.07 -13.60 37.93
C GLN A 79 1.25 -12.93 36.55
N ASP A 80 2.08 -13.53 35.70
CA ASP A 80 2.34 -13.12 34.31
C ASP A 80 1.34 -13.72 33.32
N GLN A 81 0.42 -14.57 33.77
CA GLN A 81 -0.59 -15.16 32.91
C GLN A 81 -1.79 -15.65 33.71
N VAL A 82 -2.91 -15.85 33.01
CA VAL A 82 -4.11 -16.51 33.54
C VAL A 82 -4.68 -17.42 32.46
N VAL A 83 -5.23 -18.57 32.86
CA VAL A 83 -6.00 -19.46 31.99
C VAL A 83 -7.48 -19.21 32.25
N LEU A 84 -8.23 -18.87 31.21
CA LEU A 84 -9.67 -18.58 31.29
C LEU A 84 -10.43 -19.41 30.26
N ASP A 85 -11.72 -19.64 30.53
CA ASP A 85 -12.62 -20.28 29.57
C ASP A 85 -12.95 -19.31 28.44
N ASN A 86 -12.55 -19.65 27.21
CA ASN A 86 -12.86 -18.82 26.05
C ASN A 86 -14.26 -19.14 25.53
N TYR A 87 -15.25 -18.30 25.84
CA TYR A 87 -16.61 -18.47 25.32
C TYR A 87 -16.75 -18.23 23.79
N TYR A 88 -15.71 -17.71 23.11
CA TYR A 88 -15.69 -17.59 21.64
C TYR A 88 -15.35 -18.91 20.95
N THR A 89 -14.49 -19.74 21.56
CA THR A 89 -13.98 -20.98 20.94
C THR A 89 -14.35 -22.24 21.73
N ASN A 90 -14.92 -22.08 22.92
CA ASN A 90 -15.18 -23.15 23.91
C ASN A 90 -13.93 -23.94 24.30
N GLN A 91 -12.74 -23.33 24.22
CA GLN A 91 -11.47 -23.92 24.64
C GLN A 91 -10.77 -23.02 25.67
N PRO A 92 -9.99 -23.56 26.62
CA PRO A 92 -9.20 -22.72 27.51
C PRO A 92 -8.21 -21.85 26.73
N ILE A 93 -8.10 -20.58 27.11
CA ILE A 93 -7.12 -19.64 26.55
C ILE A 93 -6.18 -19.15 27.64
N THR A 94 -4.89 -19.10 27.33
CA THR A 94 -3.87 -18.47 28.20
C THR A 94 -3.69 -17.02 27.78
N ILE A 95 -3.91 -16.10 28.72
CA ILE A 95 -3.76 -14.66 28.51
C ILE A 95 -2.58 -14.16 29.33
N ALA A 96 -1.59 -13.56 28.66
CA ALA A 96 -0.44 -12.95 29.33
C ALA A 96 -0.86 -11.67 30.07
N LEU A 97 -0.35 -11.49 31.28
CA LEU A 97 -0.58 -10.37 32.18
C LEU A 97 0.73 -9.63 32.46
N ASP A 98 0.59 -8.39 32.88
CA ASP A 98 1.66 -7.63 33.52
C ASP A 98 1.50 -7.71 35.03
N LYS A 99 2.50 -8.25 35.74
CA LYS A 99 2.52 -8.37 37.20
C LYS A 99 2.48 -7.03 37.92
N ALA A 100 2.87 -5.94 37.25
CA ALA A 100 2.83 -4.60 37.82
C ALA A 100 1.45 -3.93 37.70
N LEU A 101 0.49 -4.56 37.00
CA LEU A 101 -0.81 -4.00 36.72
C LEU A 101 -1.93 -4.78 37.43
N THR A 102 -2.97 -4.08 37.87
CA THR A 102 -4.18 -4.72 38.37
C THR A 102 -4.92 -5.48 37.26
N PRO A 103 -5.80 -6.45 37.57
CA PRO A 103 -6.65 -7.12 36.59
C PRO A 103 -7.36 -6.19 35.62
N SER A 104 -7.94 -5.09 36.14
CA SER A 104 -8.65 -4.11 35.32
C SER A 104 -7.69 -3.33 34.41
N GLN A 105 -6.50 -2.99 34.90
CA GLN A 105 -5.47 -2.35 34.08
C GLN A 105 -4.92 -3.29 33.00
N ASN A 106 -4.78 -4.59 33.30
CA ASN A 106 -4.43 -5.61 32.31
C ASN A 106 -5.49 -5.71 31.21
N ALA A 107 -6.79 -5.79 31.56
CA ALA A 107 -7.87 -5.75 30.58
C ALA A 107 -7.83 -4.46 29.73
N GLN A 108 -7.66 -3.30 30.36
CA GLN A 108 -7.55 -2.01 29.66
C GLN A 108 -6.34 -1.95 28.72
N ARG A 109 -5.21 -2.57 29.09
CA ARG A 109 -4.01 -2.66 28.25
C ARG A 109 -4.31 -3.39 26.94
N TYR A 110 -5.06 -4.49 27.00
CA TYR A 110 -5.51 -5.22 25.81
C TYR A 110 -6.42 -4.35 24.92
N PHE A 111 -7.38 -3.64 25.51
CA PHE A 111 -8.24 -2.71 24.74
C PHE A 111 -7.45 -1.55 24.12
N LYS A 112 -6.49 -0.96 24.83
CA LYS A 112 -5.60 0.08 24.26
C LYS A 112 -4.81 -0.44 23.07
N ARG A 113 -4.31 -1.67 23.15
CA ARG A 113 -3.58 -2.31 22.04
C ARG A 113 -4.51 -2.57 20.85
N TYR A 114 -5.72 -3.07 21.09
CA TYR A 114 -6.75 -3.21 20.05
C TYR A 114 -7.06 -1.87 19.37
N GLN A 115 -7.33 -0.81 20.14
CA GLN A 115 -7.61 0.52 19.57
C GLN A 115 -6.45 1.02 18.71
N LYS A 116 -5.20 0.89 19.18
CA LYS A 116 -4.02 1.29 18.40
C LYS A 116 -3.91 0.52 17.08
N LEU A 117 -4.15 -0.78 17.09
CA LEU A 117 -4.12 -1.61 15.89
C LEU A 117 -5.27 -1.26 14.94
N LYS A 118 -6.47 -1.00 15.47
CA LYS A 118 -7.63 -0.57 14.67
C LYS A 118 -7.39 0.76 13.95
N GLU A 119 -6.80 1.74 14.63
CA GLU A 119 -6.42 3.01 14.00
C GLU A 119 -5.34 2.80 12.93
N ALA A 120 -4.36 1.93 13.19
CA ALA A 120 -3.35 1.59 12.20
C ALA A 120 -3.95 0.91 10.95
N VAL A 121 -4.89 -0.02 11.13
CA VAL A 121 -5.64 -0.67 10.05
C VAL A 121 -6.37 0.37 9.20
N LYS A 122 -7.07 1.30 9.84
CA LYS A 122 -7.80 2.37 9.14
C LYS A 122 -6.84 3.20 8.28
N TYR A 123 -5.76 3.70 8.88
CA TYR A 123 -4.77 4.50 8.18
C TYR A 123 -4.09 3.73 7.03
N LEU A 124 -3.73 2.48 7.26
CA LEU A 124 -3.12 1.63 6.23
C LEU A 124 -4.08 1.34 5.08
N THR A 125 -5.38 1.20 5.37
CA THR A 125 -6.42 1.03 4.35
C THR A 125 -6.54 2.27 3.47
N GLU A 126 -6.53 3.48 4.07
CA GLU A 126 -6.50 4.74 3.33
C GLU A 126 -5.28 4.82 2.40
N LEU A 127 -4.08 4.48 2.91
CA LEU A 127 -2.85 4.45 2.12
C LEU A 127 -2.87 3.42 0.97
N ILE A 128 -3.54 2.29 1.15
CA ILE A 128 -3.72 1.27 0.11
C ILE A 128 -4.58 1.83 -1.01
N GLU A 129 -5.71 2.46 -0.68
CA GLU A 129 -6.62 3.03 -1.67
C GLU A 129 -5.96 4.17 -2.46
N GLU A 130 -5.19 5.05 -1.79
CA GLU A 130 -4.37 6.06 -2.48
C GLU A 130 -3.34 5.44 -3.44
N THR A 131 -2.70 4.35 -3.03
CA THR A 131 -1.70 3.66 -3.84
C THR A 131 -2.36 2.97 -5.04
N LYS A 132 -3.53 2.36 -4.88
CA LYS A 132 -4.32 1.79 -5.99
C LYS A 132 -4.77 2.88 -6.97
N ALA A 133 -5.26 4.02 -6.48
CA ALA A 133 -5.62 5.14 -7.33
C ALA A 133 -4.43 5.66 -8.15
N THR A 134 -3.25 5.72 -7.51
CA THR A 134 -2.00 6.09 -8.19
C THR A 134 -1.62 5.09 -9.29
N ILE A 135 -1.73 3.78 -9.00
CA ILE A 135 -1.48 2.73 -10.00
C ILE A 135 -2.44 2.87 -11.18
N LEU A 136 -3.74 3.02 -10.92
CA LEU A 136 -4.76 3.16 -11.97
C LEU A 136 -4.48 4.38 -12.86
N TYR A 137 -4.08 5.51 -12.26
CA TYR A 137 -3.69 6.70 -13.02
C TYR A 137 -2.45 6.45 -13.88
N LEU A 138 -1.41 5.81 -13.34
CA LEU A 138 -0.21 5.52 -14.11
C LEU A 138 -0.47 4.50 -15.24
N GLU A 139 -1.37 3.54 -15.05
CA GLU A 139 -1.81 2.59 -16.09
C GLU A 139 -2.58 3.31 -17.21
N SER A 140 -3.37 4.33 -16.90
CA SER A 140 -4.04 5.14 -17.93
C SER A 140 -3.04 5.97 -18.72
N VAL A 141 -2.05 6.57 -18.06
CA VAL A 141 -0.95 7.29 -18.72
C VAL A 141 -0.13 6.36 -19.61
N GLU A 142 0.22 5.17 -19.13
CA GLU A 142 0.92 4.14 -19.91
C GLU A 142 0.10 3.74 -21.16
N THR A 143 -1.21 3.57 -21.02
CA THR A 143 -2.09 3.24 -22.14
C THR A 143 -2.08 4.35 -23.20
N VAL A 144 -2.19 5.61 -22.77
CA VAL A 144 -2.12 6.77 -23.68
C VAL A 144 -0.75 6.82 -24.36
N LEU A 145 0.35 6.64 -23.64
CA LEU A 145 1.70 6.68 -24.21
C LEU A 145 1.96 5.54 -25.22
N ASN A 146 1.36 4.37 -25.01
CA ASN A 146 1.48 3.23 -25.93
C ASN A 146 0.62 3.38 -27.20
N GLN A 147 -0.50 4.13 -27.11
CA GLN A 147 -1.40 4.38 -28.24
C GLN A 147 -1.06 5.65 -29.01
N ALA A 148 -0.46 6.63 -28.33
CA ALA A 148 -0.09 7.91 -28.91
C ALA A 148 0.94 7.73 -30.02
N GLY A 149 0.65 8.30 -31.19
CA GLY A 149 1.67 8.52 -32.21
C GLY A 149 2.75 9.46 -31.68
N LEU A 150 3.93 9.45 -32.31
CA LEU A 150 5.05 10.30 -31.89
C LEU A 150 4.67 11.78 -31.72
N GLU A 151 3.73 12.28 -32.51
CA GLU A 151 3.28 13.68 -32.47
C GLU A 151 2.46 14.04 -31.21
N GLU A 152 1.69 13.10 -30.63
CA GLU A 152 0.83 13.36 -29.45
C GLU A 152 1.63 13.29 -28.13
N ILE A 153 2.74 12.55 -28.10
CA ILE A 153 3.59 12.41 -26.90
C ILE A 153 4.27 13.74 -26.52
N ALA A 154 4.42 14.67 -27.48
CA ALA A 154 4.97 16.00 -27.23
C ALA A 154 4.05 16.90 -26.37
N GLU A 155 2.74 16.65 -26.34
CA GLU A 155 1.75 17.43 -25.56
C GLU A 155 1.56 16.93 -24.12
N ILE A 156 1.99 15.71 -23.78
CA ILE A 156 1.80 15.08 -22.45
C ILE A 156 2.78 15.61 -21.38
N ARG A 157 3.56 16.65 -21.71
CA ARG A 157 4.73 17.11 -20.93
C ARG A 157 4.40 18.05 -19.77
#